data_AF-A0A4Q1U237-F1
#
_entry.id   AF-A0A4Q1U237-F1
#
_cell.length_a   1.000
_cell.length_b   1.000
_cell.length_c   1.000
_cell.angle_alpha   90.00
_cell.angle_beta   90.00
_cell.angle_gamma   90.00
#
_symmetry.space_group_name_H-M   'P 1'
#
loop_
_entity.id
_entity.type
_entity.pdbx_description
1 polymer ?
#
loop_
_entity_poly.entity_id
_entity_poly.type
_entity_poly.pdbx_seq_one_letter_code
_entity_poly.pdbx_strand_id
1 'polypeptide(L)' 'DIDAAKKYQDHIEPLRTVLHKATSPVSLKTALNIAGITVGPTRLPAKMPTKEDSLYRETQNVISAYQQQGIV' A
#
# COMPACT_ATOMS: atom_id res chain seq x y z
N ASP A 1 16.34 -20.42 -6.63
CA ASP A 1 15.61 -21.10 -5.53
C ASP A 1 14.15 -20.70 -5.62
N ILE A 2 13.27 -21.63 -6.04
CA ILE A 2 11.84 -21.35 -6.28
C ILE A 2 11.08 -21.20 -4.96
N ASP A 3 11.46 -21.96 -3.93
CA ASP A 3 10.78 -21.95 -2.63
C ASP A 3 11.02 -20.63 -1.91
N ALA A 4 12.27 -20.13 -1.94
CA ALA A 4 12.59 -18.81 -1.44
C ALA A 4 11.81 -17.72 -2.20
N ALA A 5 11.75 -17.81 -3.54
CA ALA A 5 10.98 -16.86 -4.36
C ALA A 5 9.50 -16.86 -4.01
N LYS A 6 8.90 -18.05 -3.83
CA LYS A 6 7.50 -18.19 -3.42
C LYS A 6 7.25 -17.56 -2.05
N LYS A 7 8.13 -17.82 -1.08
CA LYS A 7 8.03 -17.20 0.26
C LYS A 7 7.99 -15.67 0.18
N TYR A 8 8.86 -15.07 -0.63
CA TYR A 8 8.86 -13.62 -0.82
C TYR A 8 7.61 -13.13 -1.56
N GLN A 9 7.15 -13.86 -2.58
CA GLN A 9 5.92 -13.52 -3.30
C GLN A 9 4.71 -13.51 -2.36
N ASP A 10 4.54 -14.58 -1.57
CA ASP A 10 3.45 -14.71 -0.61
C ASP A 10 3.49 -13.57 0.43
N HIS A 11 4.69 -13.08 0.76
CA HIS A 11 4.87 -11.98 1.71
C HIS A 11 4.47 -10.61 1.13
N ILE A 12 4.71 -10.36 -0.16
CA ILE A 12 4.37 -9.09 -0.81
C ILE A 12 2.93 -9.04 -1.34
N GLU A 13 2.24 -10.19 -1.43
CA GLU A 13 0.91 -10.29 -2.02
C GLU A 13 -0.16 -9.38 -1.36
N PRO A 14 -0.18 -9.18 -0.02
CA PRO A 14 -1.09 -8.23 0.61
C PRO A 14 -0.87 -6.79 0.12
N LEU A 15 0.38 -6.35 0.00
CA LEU A 15 0.73 -5.04 -0.54
C LEU A 15 0.37 -4.95 -2.04
N ARG A 16 0.69 -5.98 -2.82
CA ARG A 16 0.30 -6.06 -4.23
C ARG A 16 -1.20 -5.89 -4.41
N THR A 17 -1.99 -6.57 -3.58
CA THR A 17 -3.46 -6.52 -3.62
C THR A 17 -3.96 -5.10 -3.44
N VAL A 18 -3.56 -4.39 -2.38
CA VAL A 18 -4.03 -3.01 -2.13
C VAL A 18 -3.53 -2.02 -3.20
N LEU A 19 -2.33 -2.24 -3.75
CA LEU A 19 -1.79 -1.39 -4.82
C LEU A 19 -2.58 -1.52 -6.13
N HIS A 20 -3.23 -2.65 -6.38
CA HIS A 20 -4.05 -2.86 -7.59
C HIS A 20 -5.54 -2.48 -7.42
N LYS A 21 -5.99 -2.11 -6.20
CA LYS A 21 -7.39 -1.70 -5.96
C LYS A 21 -7.75 -0.30 -6.47
N ALA A 22 -6.76 0.50 -6.88
CA ALA A 22 -6.99 1.80 -7.51
C ALA A 22 -5.96 2.06 -8.62
N THR A 23 -6.23 3.08 -9.44
CA THR A 23 -5.33 3.49 -10.51
C THR A 23 -4.03 4.06 -9.93
N SER A 24 -2.92 3.80 -10.60
CA SER A 24 -1.68 4.52 -10.33
C SER A 24 -1.84 5.98 -10.80
N PRO A 25 -1.45 7.00 -10.00
CA PRO A 25 -0.62 6.93 -8.79
C PRO A 25 -1.39 6.91 -7.44
N VAL A 26 -2.72 6.76 -7.42
CA VAL A 26 -3.55 6.90 -6.19
C VAL A 26 -3.16 5.90 -5.11
N SER A 27 -3.18 4.61 -5.43
CA SER A 27 -2.88 3.55 -4.45
C SER A 27 -1.45 3.65 -3.92
N LEU A 28 -0.48 3.89 -4.81
CA LEU A 28 0.93 4.05 -4.46
C LEU A 28 1.16 5.26 -3.55
N LYS A 29 0.63 6.43 -3.90
CA LYS A 29 0.76 7.64 -3.06
C LYS A 29 0.05 7.49 -1.73
N THR A 30 -1.08 6.76 -1.69
CA THR A 30 -1.77 6.43 -0.44
C THR A 30 -0.86 5.62 0.47
N ALA A 31 -0.26 4.54 -0.04
CA ALA A 31 0.64 3.67 0.71
C ALA A 31 1.87 4.41 1.24
N LEU A 32 2.52 5.23 0.39
CA LEU A 32 3.71 5.99 0.79
C LEU A 32 3.40 7.01 1.89
N ASN A 33 2.32 7.78 1.76
CA ASN A 33 1.95 8.75 2.79
C ASN A 33 1.57 8.06 4.11
N ILE A 34 0.91 6.89 4.06
CA ILE A 34 0.60 6.07 5.25
C ILE A 34 1.89 5.54 5.91
N ALA A 35 2.87 5.12 5.11
CA ALA A 35 4.18 4.69 5.58
C ALA A 35 5.06 5.84 6.12
N GLY A 36 4.56 7.08 6.14
CA GLY A 36 5.30 8.25 6.63
C GLY A 36 6.19 8.92 5.57
N ILE A 37 6.19 8.43 4.33
CA ILE A 37 6.92 9.04 3.21
C ILE A 37 6.01 10.05 2.51
N THR A 38 6.24 11.33 2.79
CA THR A 38 5.43 12.41 2.23
C THR A 38 5.71 12.60 0.74
N VAL A 39 4.76 12.22 -0.12
CA VAL A 39 4.84 12.36 -1.59
C VAL A 39 3.77 13.29 -2.18
N GLY A 40 3.09 14.02 -1.30
CA GLY A 40 1.98 14.91 -1.62
C GLY A 40 0.74 14.17 -2.16
N PRO A 41 -0.35 14.91 -2.40
CA PRO A 41 -1.59 14.34 -2.90
C PRO A 41 -1.49 13.97 -4.39
N THR A 42 -2.49 13.24 -4.88
CA THR A 42 -2.75 13.12 -6.32
C THR A 42 -3.35 14.41 -6.85
N ARG A 43 -3.14 14.68 -8.15
CA ARG A 43 -3.81 15.80 -8.84
C ARG A 43 -5.03 15.27 -9.60
N LEU A 44 -6.00 16.16 -9.80
CA LEU A 44 -7.18 15.87 -10.61
C LEU A 44 -6.76 15.39 -12.02
N PRO A 45 -7.50 14.44 -12.62
CA PRO A 45 -8.81 13.91 -12.17
C PRO A 45 -8.72 12.87 -11.04
N ALA A 46 -7.52 12.41 -10.67
CA ALA A 46 -7.33 11.44 -9.60
C ALA A 46 -7.50 12.08 -8.21
N LYS A 47 -8.31 11.45 -7.35
CA LYS A 47 -8.55 11.90 -5.97
C LYS A 47 -7.85 10.97 -4.98
N MET A 48 -7.23 11.55 -3.96
CA MET A 48 -6.69 10.79 -2.84
C MET A 48 -7.83 10.24 -1.99
N PRO A 49 -7.81 8.97 -1.57
CA PRO A 49 -8.71 8.47 -0.54
C PRO A 49 -8.50 9.19 0.81
N THR A 50 -9.60 9.39 1.51
CA THR A 50 -9.69 9.86 2.88
C THR A 50 -9.60 8.68 3.86
N LYS A 51 -9.49 8.95 5.17
CA LYS A 51 -9.46 7.91 6.21
C LYS A 51 -10.74 7.07 6.30
N GLU A 52 -11.83 7.56 5.73
CA GLU A 52 -13.12 6.88 5.71
C GLU A 52 -13.22 5.87 4.56
N ASP A 53 -12.44 6.07 3.50
CA ASP A 53 -12.43 5.20 2.33
C ASP A 53 -11.82 3.83 2.65
N SER A 54 -12.44 2.77 2.11
CA SER A 54 -11.98 1.39 2.29
C SER A 54 -10.53 1.20 1.84
N LEU A 55 -10.14 1.81 0.71
CA LEU A 55 -8.77 1.75 0.19
C LEU A 55 -7.75 2.27 1.21
N TYR A 56 -8.05 3.37 1.91
CA TYR A 56 -7.14 3.91 2.93
C TYR A 56 -7.00 2.95 4.10
N ARG A 57 -8.12 2.46 4.64
CA ARG A 57 -8.13 1.57 5.81
C ARG A 57 -7.43 0.25 5.53
N GLU A 58 -7.69 -0.35 4.37
CA GLU A 58 -7.03 -1.59 3.96
C GLU A 58 -5.52 -1.39 3.75
N THR A 59 -5.12 -0.29 3.09
CA THR A 59 -3.70 0.03 2.93
C THR A 59 -3.04 0.26 4.28
N GLN A 60 -3.71 0.96 5.20
CA GLN A 60 -3.23 1.19 6.56
C GLN A 60 -3.01 -0.12 7.32
N ASN A 61 -3.92 -1.08 7.20
CA ASN A 61 -3.78 -2.39 7.85
C ASN A 61 -2.54 -3.14 7.33
N VAL A 62 -2.32 -3.14 6.00
CA VAL A 62 -1.15 -3.80 5.40
C VAL A 62 0.16 -3.14 5.85
N ILE A 63 0.25 -1.80 5.78
CA ILE A 63 1.45 -1.08 6.19
C ILE A 63 1.72 -1.26 7.69
N SER A 64 0.68 -1.21 8.54
CA SER A 64 0.84 -1.43 9.98
C SER A 64 1.35 -2.85 10.28
N ALA A 65 0.87 -3.85 9.55
CA ALA A 65 1.38 -5.22 9.68
C ALA A 65 2.86 -5.32 9.28
N TYR A 66 3.30 -4.58 8.26
CA TYR A 66 4.71 -4.55 7.86
C TYR A 66 5.60 -3.81 8.86
N GLN A 67 5.09 -2.74 9.48
CA GLN A 67 5.78 -2.04 10.56
C GLN A 67 5.99 -2.94 11.78
N GLN A 68 4.97 -3.71 12.16
CA GLN A 68 5.06 -4.69 13.26
C GLN A 68 6.08 -5.80 12.98
N GLN A 69 6.33 -6.10 11.71
CA GLN A 69 7.33 -7.09 11.26
C GLN A 69 8.73 -6.48 11.07
N GLY A 70 8.90 -5.17 11.26
CA GLY A 70 10.18 -4.47 11.07
C GLY A 70 10.62 -4.35 9.61
N ILE A 71 9.68 -4.42 8.66
CA ILE A 71 9.96 -4.34 7.22
C ILE A 71 10.03 -2.88 6.76
N VAL A 72 9.16 -2.03 7.31
CA VAL A 72 9.00 -0.60 6.98
C VAL A 72 8.95 0.20 8.27
#